data_AF-A0A930XMQ2-F1
#
_entry.id   AF-A0A930XMQ2-F1
#
_cell.length_a   1.000
_cell.length_b   1.000
_cell.length_c   1.000
_cell.angle_alpha   90.00
_cell.angle_beta   90.00
_cell.angle_gamma   90.00
#
_symmetry.space_group_name_H-M   'P 1'
#
loop_
_entity.id
_entity.type
_entity.pdbx_description
1 polymer ?
#
loop_
_entity_poly.entity_id
_entity_poly.type
_entity_poly.pdbx_seq_one_letter_code
_entity_poly.pdbx_strand_id
1 'polypeptide(L)'
;MLATLTVTGLVFVPPLVFLIGSAYPDTMPLLWLCSAFSLAAVPSASIANIVLASLIQLGALLAFSAQMANQIRKAGESEFKVLTAAGDPHAKIIG
;
A
#
# COMPACT_ATOMS: atom_id res chain seq x y z
N MET A 1 12.19 23.89 7.14
CA MET A 1 12.03 24.35 5.75
C MET A 1 12.33 23.27 4.71
N LEU A 2 13.47 22.55 4.78
CA LEU A 2 13.77 21.46 3.83
C LEU A 2 12.70 20.35 3.82
N ALA A 3 12.28 19.88 5.01
CA ALA A 3 11.27 18.84 5.16
C ALA A 3 9.94 19.20 4.45
N THR A 4 9.49 20.44 4.62
CA THR A 4 8.28 20.96 3.98
C THR A 4 8.41 20.95 2.47
N LEU A 5 9.54 21.42 1.92
CA LEU A 5 9.79 21.42 0.48
C LEU A 5 9.89 20.00 -0.10
N THR A 6 10.49 19.05 0.62
CA THR A 6 10.52 17.64 0.19
C THR A 6 9.14 17.01 0.19
N VAL A 7 8.31 17.28 1.21
CA VAL A 7 6.93 16.77 1.24
C VAL A 7 6.10 17.42 0.14
N THR A 8 6.22 18.74 -0.04
CA THR A 8 5.55 19.46 -1.13
C THR A 8 6.00 18.94 -2.49
N GLY A 9 7.30 18.80 -2.74
CA GLY A 9 7.83 18.23 -3.98
C GLY A 9 7.33 16.81 -4.22
N LEU A 10 7.37 15.95 -3.21
CA LEU A 10 6.88 14.57 -3.32
C LEU A 10 5.37 14.50 -3.57
N VAL A 11 4.61 15.47 -3.09
CA VAL A 11 3.17 15.61 -3.37
C VAL A 11 2.94 16.17 -4.78
N PHE A 12 3.76 17.06 -5.31
CA PHE A 12 3.53 17.61 -6.67
C PHE A 12 4.15 16.78 -7.80
N VAL A 13 5.11 15.90 -7.51
CA VAL A 13 5.79 15.06 -8.51
C VAL A 13 4.84 14.06 -9.20
N PRO A 14 4.03 13.25 -8.49
CA PRO A 14 3.16 12.28 -9.16
C PRO A 14 2.11 12.95 -10.08
N PRO A 15 1.43 14.05 -9.69
CA PRO A 15 0.57 14.81 -10.58
C PRO A 15 1.30 15.30 -11.83
N LEU A 16 2.53 15.81 -11.69
CA LEU A 16 3.34 16.28 -12.82
C LEU A 16 3.68 15.14 -13.79
N VAL A 17 4.03 13.96 -13.29
CA VAL A 17 4.30 12.78 -14.13
C VAL A 17 3.05 12.35 -14.90
N PHE A 18 1.88 12.33 -14.25
CA PHE A 18 0.61 12.05 -14.93
C PHE A 18 0.28 13.11 -15.98
N LEU A 19 0.52 14.39 -15.67
CA LEU A 19 0.27 15.50 -16.60
C LEU A 19 1.18 15.44 -17.83
N ILE A 20 2.48 15.18 -17.64
CA ILE A 20 3.46 15.00 -18.73
C ILE A 20 3.08 13.79 -19.60
N GLY A 21 2.55 12.74 -18.97
CA GLY A 21 2.03 11.55 -19.65
C GLY A 21 0.69 11.75 -20.37
N SER A 22 0.16 12.98 -20.44
CA SER A 22 -1.18 13.29 -21.00
C SER A 22 -2.34 12.57 -20.30
N ALA A 23 -2.13 12.06 -19.09
CA ALA A 23 -3.18 11.46 -18.27
C ALA A 23 -3.84 12.58 -17.46
N TYR A 24 -4.83 13.27 -18.06
CA TYR A 24 -5.59 14.32 -17.38
C TYR A 24 -6.70 13.71 -16.52
N PRO A 25 -7.09 14.37 -15.40
CA PRO A 25 -8.18 13.91 -14.55
C PRO A 25 -9.52 13.82 -15.30
N ASP A 26 -9.73 14.65 -16.33
CA ASP A 26 -10.92 14.62 -17.19
C ASP A 26 -10.93 13.42 -18.16
N THR A 27 -9.76 13.04 -18.68
CA THR A 27 -9.63 11.95 -19.65
C THR A 27 -9.49 10.59 -18.99
N MET A 28 -8.87 10.53 -17.80
CA MET A 28 -8.52 9.29 -17.09
C MET A 28 -8.82 9.42 -15.58
N PRO A 29 -10.07 9.70 -15.19
CA PRO A 29 -10.45 9.96 -13.79
C PRO A 29 -10.17 8.78 -12.86
N LEU A 30 -10.28 7.54 -13.36
CA LEU A 30 -10.04 6.33 -12.57
C LEU A 30 -8.59 6.22 -12.08
N LEU A 31 -7.63 6.61 -12.93
CA LEU A 31 -6.20 6.54 -12.63
C LEU A 31 -5.82 7.53 -11.52
N TRP A 32 -6.43 8.72 -11.57
CA TRP A 32 -6.25 9.76 -10.56
C TRP A 32 -6.97 9.43 -9.26
N LEU A 33 -8.17 8.85 -9.31
CA LEU A 33 -8.92 8.40 -8.14
C LEU A 33 -8.18 7.31 -7.34
N CYS A 34 -7.51 6.38 -8.03
CA CYS A 34 -6.69 5.35 -7.39
C CYS A 34 -5.31 5.85 -6.91
N SER A 35 -4.94 7.09 -7.22
CA SER A 35 -3.68 7.72 -6.80
C SER A 35 -3.85 8.50 -5.50
N ALA A 36 -2.75 9.03 -4.94
CA ALA A 36 -2.79 9.94 -3.79
C ALA A 36 -3.43 11.32 -4.09
N PHE A 37 -3.85 11.54 -5.35
CA PHE A 37 -4.39 12.79 -5.88
C PHE A 37 -5.86 12.68 -6.30
N SER A 38 -6.60 11.77 -5.67
CA SER A 38 -8.01 11.51 -5.99
C SER A 38 -8.85 12.78 -6.01
N LEU A 39 -8.54 13.74 -5.14
CA LEU A 39 -9.25 15.02 -4.99
C LEU A 39 -9.29 15.84 -6.29
N ALA A 40 -8.27 15.74 -7.13
CA ALA A 40 -8.21 16.44 -8.42
C ALA A 40 -9.15 15.82 -9.47
N ALA A 41 -9.55 14.56 -9.32
CA ALA A 41 -10.43 13.85 -10.25
C ALA A 41 -11.88 13.76 -9.79
N VAL A 42 -12.19 14.05 -8.53
CA VAL A 42 -13.58 14.04 -8.02
C VAL A 42 -14.53 14.92 -8.85
N PRO A 43 -14.16 16.15 -9.26
CA PRO A 43 -15.06 17.02 -10.05
C PRO A 43 -15.39 16.45 -11.44
N SER A 44 -14.47 15.68 -12.01
CA SER A 44 -14.56 15.17 -13.38
C SER A 44 -14.95 13.70 -13.45
N ALA A 45 -14.98 13.00 -12.30
CA ALA A 45 -15.29 11.58 -12.22
C ALA A 45 -16.81 11.33 -12.16
N SER A 46 -17.26 10.34 -12.93
CA SER A 46 -18.62 9.81 -12.76
C SER A 46 -18.74 9.04 -11.44
N ILE A 47 -19.97 8.95 -10.91
CA ILE A 47 -20.28 8.16 -9.71
C ILE A 47 -19.80 6.70 -9.88
N ALA A 48 -19.94 6.12 -11.07
CA ALA A 48 -19.47 4.77 -11.38
C ALA A 48 -17.94 4.64 -11.23
N ASN A 49 -17.18 5.64 -11.67
CA ASN A 49 -15.72 5.65 -11.52
C ASN A 49 -15.30 5.76 -10.05
N ILE A 50 -16.01 6.54 -9.24
CA ILE A 50 -15.75 6.68 -7.80
C ILE A 50 -16.01 5.35 -7.08
N VAL A 51 -17.14 4.69 -7.36
CA VAL A 51 -17.47 3.39 -6.77
C VAL A 51 -16.44 2.34 -7.18
N LEU A 52 -16.06 2.29 -8.46
CA LEU A 52 -15.07 1.34 -8.95
C LEU A 52 -13.68 1.57 -8.33
N ALA A 53 -13.23 2.82 -8.24
CA ALA A 53 -11.98 3.16 -7.57
C ALA A 53 -11.99 2.74 -6.09
N SER A 54 -13.11 2.94 -5.40
CA SER A 54 -13.29 2.53 -4.00
C SER A 54 -13.18 1.01 -3.85
N LEU A 55 -13.79 0.24 -4.76
CA LEU A 55 -13.67 -1.22 -4.77
C LEU A 55 -12.23 -1.69 -5.00
N ILE A 56 -11.50 -1.04 -5.91
CA ILE A 56 -10.09 -1.35 -6.19
C ILE A 56 -9.23 -1.06 -4.95
N GLN A 57 -9.43 0.09 -4.31
CA GLN A 57 -8.71 0.47 -3.09
C GLN A 57 -8.97 -0.51 -1.94
N LEU A 58 -10.22 -0.91 -1.73
CA LEU A 58 -10.59 -1.93 -0.74
C LEU A 58 -9.97 -3.28 -1.05
N GLY A 59 -9.99 -3.71 -2.32
CA GLY A 59 -9.34 -4.95 -2.76
C GLY A 59 -7.84 -4.96 -2.48
N ALA A 60 -7.14 -3.85 -2.79
CA ALA A 60 -5.72 -3.70 -2.50
C ALA A 60 -5.43 -3.74 -1.00
N LEU A 61 -6.25 -3.07 -0.19
CA LEU A 61 -6.13 -3.07 1.27
C LEU A 61 -6.32 -4.47 1.87
N LEU A 62 -7.30 -5.22 1.39
CA LEU A 62 -7.55 -6.60 1.83
C LEU A 62 -6.38 -7.52 1.44
N ALA A 63 -5.88 -7.41 0.21
CA ALA A 63 -4.73 -8.21 -0.24
C ALA A 63 -3.47 -7.90 0.59
N PHE A 64 -3.21 -6.63 0.87
CA PHE A 64 -2.11 -6.21 1.73
C PHE A 64 -2.26 -6.73 3.16
N SER A 65 -3.47 -6.62 3.72
CA SER A 65 -3.78 -7.11 5.07
C SER A 65 -3.63 -8.63 5.16
N ALA A 66 -4.03 -9.37 4.13
CA ALA A 66 -3.85 -10.82 4.06
C ALA A 66 -2.37 -11.22 3.98
N GLN A 67 -1.56 -10.48 3.22
CA GLN A 67 -0.12 -10.69 3.18
C GLN A 67 0.52 -10.40 4.54
N MET A 68 0.18 -9.27 5.17
CA MET A 68 0.66 -8.95 6.52
C MET A 68 0.25 -10.01 7.55
N ALA A 69 -1.00 -10.47 7.52
CA ALA A 69 -1.47 -11.52 8.42
C ALA A 69 -0.65 -12.81 8.25
N ASN A 70 -0.34 -13.19 7.01
CA ASN A 70 0.53 -14.34 6.74
C ASN A 70 1.97 -14.12 7.23
N GLN A 71 2.52 -12.91 7.11
CA GLN A 71 3.85 -12.60 7.62
C GLN A 71 3.88 -12.63 9.16
N ILE A 72 2.87 -12.06 9.82
CA ILE A 72 2.71 -12.10 11.28
C ILE A 72 2.59 -13.54 11.75
N ARG A 73 1.81 -14.37 11.06
CA ARG A 73 1.68 -15.79 11.38
C ARG A 73 2.99 -16.54 11.26
N LYS A 74 3.76 -16.31 10.19
CA LYS A 74 5.10 -16.91 10.00
C LYS A 74 6.10 -16.44 11.07
N ALA A 75 6.06 -15.16 11.44
CA ALA A 75 6.89 -14.63 12.52
C ALA A 75 6.55 -15.28 13.86
N GLY A 76 5.26 -15.43 14.18
CA GLY A 76 4.80 -16.12 15.38
C GLY A 76 5.17 -17.62 15.42
N GLU A 77 5.09 -18.32 14.28
CA GLU A 77 5.55 -19.71 14.17
C GLU A 77 7.07 -19.83 14.37
N SER A 78 7.85 -18.85 13.92
CA SER A 78 9.30 -18.81 14.14
C SER A 78 9.65 -18.56 15.61
N GLU A 79 8.98 -17.62 16.27
CA GLU A 79 9.19 -17.35 17.70
C GLU A 79 8.79 -18.55 18.56
N PHE A 80 7.66 -19.20 18.24
CA PHE A 80 7.22 -20.41 18.94
C PHE A 80 8.19 -21.59 18.75
N LYS A 81 8.76 -21.75 17.54
CA LYS A 81 9.77 -22.78 17.27
C LYS A 81 11.08 -22.52 18.01
N VAL A 82 11.49 -21.25 18.14
CA VAL A 82 12.68 -20.88 18.94
C VAL A 82 12.42 -21.12 20.44
N LEU A 83 11.24 -20.78 20.94
CA LEU A 83 10.88 -21.01 22.35
C LEU A 83 10.80 -22.49 22.71
N THR A 84 10.25 -23.32 21.81
CA THR A 84 10.18 -24.78 22.02
C THR A 84 11.54 -25.46 21.87
N ALA A 85 12.39 -25.02 20.93
CA ALA A 85 13.77 -25.52 20.81
C ALA A 85 14.67 -25.08 21.97
N ALA A 86 14.47 -23.88 22.53
CA ALA A 86 15.20 -23.40 23.71
C ALA A 86 14.78 -24.12 25.01
N GLY A 87 13.56 -24.67 25.05
CA GLY A 87 13.03 -25.44 26.18
C GLY A 87 13.38 -26.93 26.15
N ASP A 88 13.99 -27.45 25.07
CA ASP A 88 14.39 -28.85 24.96
C ASP A 88 15.83 -29.08 25.47
N PRO A 89 16.02 -29.72 26.64
CA PRO A 89 17.34 -29.95 27.23
C PRO A 89 18.21 -30.98 26.45
N HIS A 90 17.71 -31.60 25.38
CA HIS A 90 18.45 -32.61 24.61
C HIS A 90 19.09 -32.12 23.31
N ALA A 91 18.86 -30.86 22.89
CA ALA A 91 19.37 -30.34 21.61
C ALA A 91 20.88 -30.03 21.59
N LYS A 92 21.59 -30.17 22.73
CA LYS A 92 23.02 -29.78 22.88
C LYS A 92 23.99 -30.96 23.04
N ILE A 93 23.68 -32.15 22.54
CA ILE A 93 24.59 -33.31 22.63
C ILE A 93 24.82 -33.99 21.29
N ILE A 94 24.82 -33.28 20.15
CA ILE A 94 25.50 -33.77 18.94
C ILE A 94 25.95 -32.56 18.11
N GLY A 95 27.16 -32.06 18.36
CA GLY A 95 27.79 -30.95 17.65
C GLY A 95 29.15 -30.63 18.24
#